data_AF-A0A2S0IDM1-F1
#
_entry.id   AF-A0A2S0IDM1-F1
#
_cell.length_a   1.000
_cell.length_b   1.000
_cell.length_c   1.000
_cell.angle_alpha   90.00
_cell.angle_beta   90.00
_cell.angle_gamma   90.00
#
_symmetry.space_group_name_H-M   'P 1'
#
loop_
_entity.id
_entity.type
_entity.pdbx_description
1 polymer ?
#
loop_
_entity_poly.entity_id
_entity_poly.type
_entity_poly.pdbx_seq_one_letter_code
_entity_poly.pdbx_strand_id
1 'polypeptide(L)' 'MLEEIQARGAQAARNGWTLFDCPFFRADQMPGHTGEAISDWRQKVDAWETGWTREVASWHGATTIPPSGQAH' A
#
# COMPACT_ATOMS: atom_id res chain seq x y z
N MET A 1 -14.06 -2.84 -5.15
CA MET A 1 -13.13 -1.79 -5.63
C MET A 1 -12.23 -1.26 -4.51
N LEU A 2 -12.67 -0.37 -3.61
CA LEU A 2 -11.79 0.15 -2.53
C LEU A 2 -11.42 -0.92 -1.47
N GLU A 3 -12.35 -1.81 -1.13
CA GLU A 3 -12.10 -2.93 -0.22
C GLU A 3 -11.05 -3.91 -0.77
N GLU A 4 -11.03 -4.14 -2.09
CA GLU A 4 -10.02 -4.97 -2.74
C GLU A 4 -8.65 -4.30 -2.69
N ILE A 5 -8.60 -2.98 -2.84
CA ILE A 5 -7.37 -2.20 -2.75
C ILE A 5 -6.84 -2.20 -1.32
N GLN A 6 -7.73 -2.10 -0.34
CA GLN A 6 -7.39 -2.28 1.07
C GLN A 6 -6.84 -3.69 1.34
N ALA A 7 -7.49 -4.74 0.82
CA ALA A 7 -7.00 -6.11 0.96
C ALA A 7 -5.61 -6.30 0.30
N ARG A 8 -5.38 -5.68 -0.86
CA ARG A 8 -4.06 -5.65 -1.51
C ARG A 8 -3.02 -4.93 -0.67
N GLY A 9 -3.37 -3.83 0.00
CA GLY A 9 -2.49 -3.13 0.94
C GLY A 9 -2.06 -4.00 2.11
N ALA A 10 -3.02 -4.68 2.75
CA ALA A 10 -2.75 -5.63 3.83
C ALA A 10 -1.88 -6.80 3.35
N GLN A 11 -2.14 -7.33 2.15
CA GLN A 11 -1.34 -8.40 1.59
C GLN A 11 0.06 -7.95 1.19
N ALA A 12 0.22 -6.72 0.71
CA ALA A 12 1.53 -6.12 0.44
C ALA A 12 2.36 -6.00 1.72
N ALA A 13 1.75 -5.52 2.81
CA ALA A 13 2.38 -5.54 4.13
C ALA A 13 2.85 -6.95 4.46
N ARG A 14 1.98 -7.97 4.38
CA ARG A 14 2.31 -9.40 4.59
C ARG A 14 3.47 -9.94 3.78
N ASN A 15 3.62 -9.47 2.56
CA ASN A 15 4.74 -9.86 1.70
C ASN A 15 6.05 -9.11 2.03
N GLY A 16 6.06 -8.23 3.02
CA GLY A 16 7.21 -7.41 3.42
C GLY A 16 7.41 -6.16 2.56
N TRP A 17 6.39 -5.75 1.80
CA TRP A 17 6.49 -4.58 0.94
C TRP A 17 6.39 -3.31 1.78
N THR A 18 7.09 -2.26 1.36
CA THR A 18 7.04 -0.95 2.03
C THR A 18 6.00 -0.05 1.38
N LEU A 19 5.63 1.06 2.06
CA LEU A 19 4.76 2.11 1.50
C LEU A 19 5.25 2.62 0.14
N PHE A 20 6.56 2.60 -0.12
CA PHE A 20 7.16 3.04 -1.38
C PHE A 20 6.96 2.05 -2.53
N ASP A 21 6.68 0.78 -2.23
CA ASP A 21 6.35 -0.24 -3.24
C ASP A 21 4.86 -0.21 -3.64
N CYS A 22 4.13 0.82 -3.18
CA CYS A 22 2.73 1.00 -3.54
C CYS A 22 2.59 1.15 -5.05
N PRO A 23 1.82 0.27 -5.72
CA PRO A 23 1.68 0.29 -7.18
C PRO A 23 1.06 1.60 -7.69
N PHE A 24 0.30 2.30 -6.86
CA PHE A 24 -0.30 3.59 -7.22
C PHE A 24 0.71 4.74 -7.31
N PHE A 25 1.90 4.62 -6.70
CA PHE A 25 3.00 5.57 -6.90
C PHE A 25 3.75 5.35 -8.22
N ARG A 26 3.52 4.23 -8.91
CA ARG A 26 4.11 4.01 -10.25
C ARG A 26 3.48 4.98 -11.24
N ALA A 27 4.33 5.54 -12.11
CA ALA A 27 3.91 6.47 -13.17
C ALA A 27 2.77 5.91 -14.05
N ASP A 28 2.72 4.60 -14.23
CA ASP A 28 1.70 3.88 -14.99
C ASP A 28 0.29 4.01 -14.37
N GLN A 29 0.20 4.15 -13.05
CA GLN A 29 -1.05 4.30 -12.31
C GLN A 29 -1.35 5.76 -11.94
N MET A 30 -0.50 6.71 -12.37
CA MET A 30 -0.77 8.12 -12.12
C MET A 30 -1.99 8.59 -12.94
N PRO A 31 -2.82 9.48 -12.38
CA PRO A 31 -4.00 10.01 -13.07
C PRO A 31 -3.65 10.75 -14.37
N GLY A 32 -2.43 11.30 -14.47
CA GLY A 32 -1.92 11.88 -15.72
C GLY A 32 -1.68 10.87 -16.85
N HIS A 33 -1.57 9.57 -16.52
CA HIS A 33 -1.34 8.49 -17.48
C HIS A 33 -2.61 7.67 -17.76
N THR A 34 -3.40 7.39 -16.72
CA THR A 34 -4.66 6.65 -16.83
C THR A 34 -5.83 7.53 -17.30
N GLY A 35 -5.69 8.85 -17.19
CA GLY A 35 -6.76 9.81 -17.45
C GLY A 35 -7.87 9.81 -16.38
N GLU A 36 -7.65 9.15 -15.23
CA GLU A 36 -8.63 9.16 -14.14
C GLU A 36 -8.61 10.47 -13.35
N ALA A 37 -9.69 10.75 -12.63
CA ALA A 37 -9.75 11.87 -11.71
C ALA A 37 -8.76 11.67 -10.55
N ILE A 38 -7.99 12.71 -10.24
CA ILE A 38 -7.02 12.69 -9.13
C ILE A 38 -7.71 12.30 -7.81
N SER A 39 -8.97 12.69 -7.61
CA SER A 39 -9.76 12.35 -6.43
C SER A 39 -9.98 10.83 -6.29
N ASP A 40 -10.39 10.15 -7.36
CA ASP A 40 -10.58 8.69 -7.37
C ASP A 40 -9.24 7.96 -7.14
N TRP A 41 -8.18 8.42 -7.81
CA TRP A 41 -6.84 7.88 -7.58
C TRP A 41 -6.40 8.04 -6.12
N ARG A 42 -6.64 9.21 -5.52
CA ARG A 42 -6.31 9.49 -4.12
C ARG A 42 -7.06 8.54 -3.18
N GLN A 43 -8.35 8.26 -3.45
CA GLN A 43 -9.14 7.32 -2.66
C GLN A 43 -8.59 5.89 -2.75
N LYS A 44 -8.07 5.48 -3.91
CA LYS A 44 -7.40 4.19 -4.08
C LYS A 44 -6.11 4.10 -3.27
N VAL A 45 -5.26 5.13 -3.34
CA VAL A 45 -4.02 5.22 -2.55
C VAL A 45 -4.33 5.15 -1.06
N ASP A 46 -5.30 5.94 -0.59
CA ASP A 46 -5.71 5.99 0.81
C ASP A 46 -6.26 4.64 1.30
N ALA A 47 -7.08 3.97 0.49
CA ALA A 47 -7.58 2.63 0.82
C ALA A 47 -6.45 1.59 0.92
N TRP A 48 -5.46 1.66 0.02
CA TRP A 48 -4.30 0.77 0.04
C TRP A 48 -3.44 1.01 1.28
N GLU A 49 -3.12 2.28 1.55
CA GLU A 49 -2.34 2.70 2.71
C GLU A 49 -3.03 2.30 4.02
N THR A 50 -4.36 2.45 4.09
CA THR A 50 -5.16 2.02 5.24
C THR A 50 -5.01 0.51 5.47
N GLY A 51 -5.11 -0.30 4.42
CA GLY A 51 -4.97 -1.75 4.52
C GLY A 51 -3.57 -2.17 4.98
N TRP A 52 -2.55 -1.56 4.36
CA TRP A 52 -1.15 -1.80 4.70
C TRP A 52 -0.85 -1.39 6.14
N THR A 53 -1.25 -0.19 6.54
CA THR A 53 -1.03 0.37 7.88
C THR A 53 -1.72 -0.45 8.95
N ARG A 54 -2.95 -0.94 8.70
CA ARG A 54 -3.66 -1.82 9.65
C ARG A 54 -2.93 -3.14 9.85
N GLU A 55 -2.44 -3.75 8.77
CA GLU A 55 -1.67 -5.00 8.87
C GLU A 55 -0.33 -4.76 9.58
N VAL A 56 0.44 -3.73 9.20
CA VAL A 56 1.70 -3.38 9.86
C VAL A 56 1.48 -3.03 11.34
N ALA A 57 0.44 -2.26 11.66
CA ALA A 57 0.08 -1.96 13.05
C ALA A 57 -0.25 -3.24 13.85
N SER A 58 -0.90 -4.22 13.21
CA SER A 58 -1.15 -5.53 13.83
C SER A 58 0.14 -6.28 14.17
N TRP A 59 1.23 -6.03 13.44
CA TRP A 59 2.54 -6.62 13.69
C TRP A 59 3.33 -5.89 14.77
N HIS A 60 3.22 -4.56 14.80
CA HIS A 60 3.84 -3.75 15.85
C HIS A 60 3.21 -4.00 17.23
N GLY A 61 1.95 -4.41 17.30
CA GLY A 61 1.34 -4.96 18.53
C GLY A 61 1.78 -6.38 18.88
N ALA A 62 2.45 -7.08 17.97
CA ALA A 62 2.81 -8.49 18.05
C ALA A 62 4.31 -8.73 17.82
N THR A 63 5.20 -7.88 18.34
CA THR A 63 6.68 -8.06 18.46
C THR A 63 7.33 -8.96 17.39
N THR A 64 7.04 -8.72 16.11
CA THR A 64 7.71 -9.39 15.00
C THR A 64 7.95 -8.32 13.94
N ILE A 65 9.09 -7.66 14.07
CA ILE A 65 9.68 -6.87 13.00
C ILE A 65 9.95 -7.87 11.87
N PRO A 66 9.27 -7.82 10.70
CA PRO A 66 9.78 -8.55 9.53
C PRO A 66 11.17 -8.00 9.23
N PRO A 67 12.17 -8.85 8.92
CA PRO A 67 13.53 -8.38 8.67
C PRO A 67 13.45 -7.37 7.54
N SER A 68 13.72 -6.12 7.89
CA SER A 68 13.97 -5.07 6.93
C SER A 68 15.02 -5.64 5.99
N GLY A 69 14.68 -5.71 4.70
CA GLY A 69 15.68 -5.79 3.66
C GLY A 69 16.56 -4.55 3.80
N GLN A 70 17.61 -4.66 4.63
CA GLN A 70 18.77 -3.80 4.53
C GLN A 70 19.39 -4.09 3.17
N ALA A 71 19.02 -3.29 2.17
CA ALA A 71 19.90 -3.03 1.06
C ALA A 71 20.90 -1.96 1.54
N HIS A 72 22.11 -2.40 1.87
CA HIS A 72 23.27 -1.52 1.92
C HIS A 72 24.52 -2.26 1.46
#